data_AF-A0A7J7LHL2-F1
#
_entry.id   AF-A0A7J7LHL2-F1
#
_cell.length_a   1.000
_cell.length_b   1.000
_cell.length_c   1.000
_cell.angle_alpha   90.00
_cell.angle_beta   90.00
_cell.angle_gamma   90.00
#
_symmetry.space_group_name_H-M   'P 1'
#
loop_
_entity.id
_entity.type
_entity.pdbx_description
1 polymer ?
#
loop_
_entity_poly.entity_id
_entity_poly.type
_entity_poly.pdbx_seq_one_letter_code
_entity_poly.pdbx_strand_id
1 'polypeptide(L)'
;MHVTTLVDDTVGDLAIDRYHSSNVVAMVTLGMGTNVAYLGREYEVSKWNGPPPKSGSMVIDMGWGNFSSSHFPITEFDIYLDTESSNPDSTPMIREVVADVCDIVVDRGARIAGPGILDILKKLERVEAKQRTVVTVEGKLYQHYSLFRNYLHSGVWEMLESSEFADNIVIDNSNGGSRIGAIFLAASHSH
;
A
#
# COMPACT_ATOMS: atom_id res chain seq x y z
N MET A 1 33.73 2.50 0.22
CA MET A 1 32.27 2.31 0.33
C MET A 1 31.93 1.00 -0.36
N HIS A 2 31.42 0.02 0.37
CA HIS A 2 31.02 -1.28 -0.17
C HIS A 2 29.49 -1.31 -0.23
N VAL A 3 28.91 -1.53 -1.42
CA VAL A 3 27.45 -1.61 -1.59
C VAL A 3 27.04 -3.06 -1.39
N THR A 4 26.35 -3.34 -0.28
CA THR A 4 25.92 -4.70 0.09
C THR A 4 24.50 -5.01 -0.36
N THR A 5 23.66 -3.99 -0.54
CA THR A 5 22.24 -4.16 -0.77
C THR A 5 21.70 -3.02 -1.62
N LEU A 6 20.84 -3.35 -2.59
CA LEU A 6 20.01 -2.41 -3.33
C LEU A 6 18.56 -2.66 -2.90
N VAL A 7 17.84 -1.61 -2.54
CA VAL A 7 16.51 -1.73 -1.90
C VAL A 7 15.55 -0.74 -2.54
N ASP A 8 14.34 -1.24 -2.84
CA ASP A 8 13.18 -0.42 -3.19
C ASP A 8 12.69 0.39 -1.97
N ASP A 9 12.05 1.55 -2.20
CA ASP A 9 11.62 2.41 -1.10
C ASP A 9 10.59 1.73 -0.18
N THR A 10 9.57 1.13 -0.78
CA THR A 10 8.45 0.46 -0.12
C THR A 10 8.92 -0.79 0.62
N VAL A 11 9.92 -1.49 0.07
CA VAL A 11 10.60 -2.61 0.75
C VAL A 11 11.43 -2.12 1.94
N GLY A 12 12.11 -0.98 1.81
CA GLY A 12 12.86 -0.37 2.89
C GLY A 12 11.97 0.01 4.07
N ASP A 13 10.82 0.64 3.79
CA ASP A 13 9.85 1.02 4.81
C ASP A 13 9.23 -0.21 5.49
N LEU A 14 8.89 -1.25 4.72
CA LEU A 14 8.43 -2.53 5.28
C LEU A 14 9.45 -3.11 6.25
N ALA A 15 10.74 -3.10 5.88
CA ALA A 15 11.79 -3.71 6.69
C ALA A 15 11.94 -3.02 8.06
N ILE A 16 11.91 -1.69 8.10
CA ILE A 16 12.07 -0.94 9.36
C ILE A 16 10.80 -1.00 10.23
N ASP A 17 9.61 -0.92 9.64
CA ASP A 17 8.36 -1.07 10.38
C ASP A 17 8.23 -2.47 10.98
N ARG A 18 8.63 -3.49 10.22
CA ARG A 18 8.64 -4.89 10.68
C ARG A 18 9.66 -5.14 11.78
N TYR A 19 10.79 -4.44 11.76
CA TYR A 19 11.78 -4.49 12.82
C TYR A 19 11.19 -4.00 14.15
N HIS A 20 10.41 -2.93 14.12
CA HIS A 20 9.71 -2.42 15.31
C HIS A 20 8.53 -3.30 15.72
N SER A 21 7.85 -3.95 14.76
CA SER A 21 6.70 -4.79 15.04
C SER A 21 6.65 -6.03 14.15
N SER A 22 6.97 -7.17 14.77
CA SER A 22 6.06 -8.31 14.90
C SER A 22 4.94 -8.50 13.87
N ASN A 23 3.97 -7.60 13.96
CA ASN A 23 2.64 -7.76 13.40
C ASN A 23 2.48 -7.05 12.05
N VAL A 24 3.49 -6.29 11.60
CA VAL A 24 3.48 -5.68 10.27
C VAL A 24 3.61 -6.79 9.23
N VAL A 25 2.72 -6.84 8.25
CA VAL A 25 2.74 -7.89 7.21
C VAL A 25 2.82 -7.32 5.80
N ALA A 26 2.41 -6.07 5.63
CA ALA A 26 2.44 -5.34 4.38
C ALA A 26 2.69 -3.86 4.64
N MET A 27 3.28 -3.21 3.64
CA MET A 27 3.63 -1.79 3.60
C MET A 27 3.05 -1.21 2.31
N VAL A 28 2.29 -0.13 2.42
CA VAL A 28 1.64 0.53 1.29
C VAL A 28 2.18 1.95 1.16
N THR A 29 2.56 2.34 -0.05
CA THR A 29 2.95 3.72 -0.37
C THR A 29 1.79 4.39 -1.09
N LEU A 30 1.27 5.50 -0.54
CA LEU A 30 0.19 6.31 -1.12
C LEU A 30 0.64 7.78 -1.17
N GLY A 31 1.29 8.16 -2.27
CA GLY A 31 1.85 9.49 -2.49
C GLY A 31 1.69 9.96 -3.93
N MET A 32 2.77 10.50 -4.52
CA MET A 32 2.78 10.81 -5.96
C MET A 32 2.73 9.53 -6.82
N GLY A 33 3.23 8.42 -6.27
CA GLY A 33 3.05 7.08 -6.82
C GLY A 33 2.34 6.19 -5.80
N THR A 34 2.05 4.96 -6.22
CA THR A 34 1.46 3.94 -5.36
C THR A 34 2.18 2.60 -5.53
N ASN A 35 2.51 1.97 -4.41
CA ASN A 35 3.10 0.63 -4.39
C ASN A 35 2.67 -0.14 -3.13
N VAL A 36 2.89 -1.45 -3.14
CA VAL A 36 2.75 -2.31 -1.98
C VAL A 36 3.85 -3.35 -1.95
N ALA A 37 4.43 -3.55 -0.76
CA ALA A 37 5.31 -4.66 -0.48
C ALA A 37 4.73 -5.49 0.67
N TYR A 38 4.83 -6.82 0.59
CA TYR A 38 4.35 -7.70 1.66
C TYR A 38 5.27 -8.89 1.90
N LEU A 39 5.17 -9.50 3.08
CA LEU A 39 5.96 -10.67 3.45
C LEU A 39 5.20 -11.96 3.11
N GLY A 40 5.51 -12.54 1.95
CA GLY A 40 4.96 -13.81 1.48
C GLY A 40 5.78 -15.03 1.94
N ARG A 41 5.25 -16.22 1.65
CA ARG A 41 5.98 -17.49 1.83
C ARG A 41 6.66 -17.85 0.52
N GLU A 42 7.94 -18.23 0.58
CA GLU A 42 8.71 -18.49 -0.64
C GLU A 42 8.10 -19.58 -1.52
N TYR A 43 7.57 -20.65 -0.92
CA TYR A 43 6.95 -21.76 -1.66
C TYR A 43 5.68 -21.37 -2.43
N GLU A 44 5.09 -20.20 -2.14
CA GLU A 44 3.92 -19.68 -2.88
C GLU A 44 4.33 -18.92 -4.14
N VAL A 45 5.64 -18.68 -4.34
CA VAL A 45 6.19 -17.93 -5.48
C VAL A 45 6.68 -18.90 -6.54
N SER A 46 5.77 -19.45 -7.33
CA SER A 46 6.09 -20.44 -8.38
C SER A 46 7.10 -19.96 -9.44
N LYS A 47 7.22 -18.64 -9.64
CA LYS A 47 8.19 -18.04 -10.56
C LYS A 47 9.64 -18.04 -10.03
N TRP A 48 9.82 -18.20 -8.71
CA TRP A 48 11.14 -18.19 -8.09
C TRP A 48 11.78 -19.58 -8.19
N ASN A 49 12.98 -19.63 -8.78
CA ASN A 49 13.78 -20.85 -8.91
C ASN A 49 15.15 -20.74 -8.23
N GLY A 50 15.35 -19.69 -7.42
CA GLY A 50 16.59 -19.46 -6.69
C GLY A 50 16.63 -20.22 -5.35
N PRO A 51 17.74 -20.11 -4.61
CA PRO A 51 17.81 -20.70 -3.28
C PRO A 51 16.76 -20.07 -2.35
N PRO A 52 16.07 -20.85 -1.51
CA PRO A 52 15.10 -20.30 -0.59
C PRO A 52 15.80 -19.45 0.49
N PRO A 53 15.17 -18.36 0.94
CA PRO A 53 15.68 -17.60 2.07
C PRO A 53 15.63 -18.46 3.34
N LYS A 54 16.59 -18.24 4.26
CA LYS A 54 16.74 -19.05 5.50
C LYS A 54 15.47 -19.11 6.36
N SER A 55 14.65 -18.06 6.34
CA SER A 55 13.39 -17.97 7.10
C SER A 55 12.20 -18.64 6.41
N GLY A 56 12.33 -19.04 5.14
CA GLY A 56 11.20 -19.43 4.30
C GLY A 56 10.24 -18.28 3.94
N SER A 57 10.51 -17.07 4.41
CA SER A 57 9.73 -15.86 4.08
C SER A 57 10.43 -15.04 3.01
N MET A 58 9.67 -14.54 2.06
CA MET A 58 10.16 -13.73 0.94
C MET A 58 9.38 -12.42 0.89
N VAL A 59 10.09 -11.29 0.83
CA VAL A 59 9.46 -9.99 0.57
C VAL A 59 9.08 -9.94 -0.90
N ILE A 60 7.82 -9.60 -1.17
CA ILE A 60 7.28 -9.41 -2.51
C ILE A 60 6.99 -7.93 -2.69
N ASP A 61 7.74 -7.30 -3.59
CA ASP A 61 7.42 -5.98 -4.13
C ASP A 61 6.48 -6.17 -5.33
N MET A 62 5.29 -5.59 -5.26
CA MET A 62 4.24 -5.85 -6.23
C MET A 62 4.29 -4.91 -7.43
N GLY A 63 4.83 -3.69 -7.29
CA GLY A 63 4.67 -2.66 -8.31
C GLY A 63 3.21 -2.45 -8.70
N TRP A 64 2.29 -2.47 -7.73
CA TRP A 64 0.85 -2.68 -8.00
C TRP A 64 0.15 -1.53 -8.75
N GLY A 65 0.84 -0.41 -8.97
CA GLY A 65 0.27 0.76 -9.65
C GLY A 65 -0.13 0.47 -11.10
N ASN A 66 0.37 -0.62 -11.68
CA ASN A 66 0.00 -1.10 -13.01
C ASN A 66 -1.13 -2.17 -12.99
N PHE A 67 -1.78 -2.40 -11.84
CA PHE A 67 -2.91 -3.31 -11.76
C PHE A 67 -4.15 -2.67 -12.41
N SER A 68 -4.82 -3.43 -13.27
CA SER A 68 -6.06 -3.02 -13.95
C SER A 68 -7.09 -4.13 -13.90
N SER A 69 -8.36 -3.77 -13.73
CA SER A 69 -9.48 -4.71 -13.71
C SER A 69 -10.69 -4.10 -14.41
N SER A 70 -11.50 -4.93 -15.09
CA SER A 70 -12.80 -4.50 -15.64
C SER A 70 -13.81 -4.11 -14.56
N HIS A 71 -13.54 -4.44 -13.29
CA HIS A 71 -14.37 -4.08 -12.15
C HIS A 71 -14.04 -2.68 -11.61
N PHE A 72 -13.02 -2.01 -12.14
CA PHE A 72 -12.77 -0.62 -11.80
C PHE A 72 -13.84 0.28 -12.41
N PRO A 73 -14.41 1.21 -11.62
CA PRO A 73 -15.37 2.19 -12.13
C PRO A 73 -14.63 3.28 -12.91
N ILE A 74 -14.16 2.92 -14.12
CA ILE A 74 -13.48 3.80 -15.06
C ILE A 74 -14.52 4.65 -15.78
N THR A 75 -14.30 5.96 -15.78
CA THR A 75 -15.15 6.97 -16.41
C THR A 75 -14.47 7.58 -17.64
N GLU A 76 -15.22 8.36 -18.42
CA GLU A 76 -14.66 9.10 -19.56
C GLU A 76 -13.57 10.12 -19.14
N PHE A 77 -13.64 10.63 -17.90
CA PHE A 77 -12.63 11.54 -17.36
C PHE A 77 -11.29 10.84 -17.10
N ASP A 78 -11.31 9.57 -16.69
CA ASP A 78 -10.09 8.78 -16.50
C ASP A 78 -9.39 8.55 -17.84
N ILE A 79 -10.16 8.20 -18.87
CA ILE A 79 -9.67 8.05 -20.23
C ILE A 79 -9.08 9.36 -20.75
N TYR A 80 -9.75 10.49 -20.49
CA TYR A 80 -9.26 11.81 -20.90
C TYR A 80 -7.99 12.21 -20.15
N LEU A 81 -7.94 12.04 -18.83
CA LEU A 81 -6.76 12.28 -17.99
C LEU A 81 -5.54 11.47 -18.43
N ASP A 82 -5.74 10.21 -18.82
CA ASP A 82 -4.69 9.38 -19.40
C ASP A 82 -4.16 9.94 -20.72
N THR A 83 -5.03 10.57 -21.52
CA THR A 83 -4.68 11.08 -22.86
C THR A 83 -4.13 12.51 -22.87
N GLU A 84 -4.53 13.38 -21.95
CA GLU A 84 -4.30 14.82 -22.01
C GLU A 84 -3.80 15.34 -20.66
N SER A 85 -2.47 15.31 -20.46
CA SER A 85 -1.86 15.99 -19.31
C SER A 85 -1.16 17.28 -19.72
N SER A 86 -1.63 18.39 -19.11
CA SER A 86 -0.99 19.71 -18.88
C SER A 86 -1.65 20.92 -19.59
N ASN A 87 -2.55 21.66 -18.90
CA ASN A 87 -2.55 23.13 -18.88
C ASN A 87 -3.53 23.76 -17.83
N PRO A 88 -3.23 24.92 -17.19
CA PRO A 88 -4.15 25.55 -16.22
C PRO A 88 -4.61 27.00 -16.54
N ASP A 89 -5.89 27.31 -16.20
CA ASP A 89 -6.41 28.59 -15.67
C ASP A 89 -7.88 28.41 -15.18
N SER A 90 -8.31 28.93 -14.00
CA SER A 90 -9.66 28.68 -13.45
C SER A 90 -10.32 29.80 -12.60
N THR A 91 -11.66 29.87 -12.65
CA THR A 91 -12.54 30.83 -11.95
C THR A 91 -13.20 30.24 -10.69
N PRO A 92 -13.81 31.04 -9.77
CA PRO A 92 -14.34 30.54 -8.50
C PRO A 92 -15.45 29.46 -8.58
N MET A 93 -16.35 29.54 -9.56
CA MET A 93 -17.37 28.50 -9.80
C MET A 93 -16.73 27.17 -10.23
N ILE A 94 -15.65 27.24 -11.01
CA ILE A 94 -14.85 26.07 -11.37
C ILE A 94 -14.21 25.46 -10.12
N ARG A 95 -13.83 26.27 -9.11
CA ARG A 95 -13.23 25.76 -7.88
C ARG A 95 -14.19 24.94 -7.01
N GLU A 96 -15.49 25.27 -7.01
CA GLU A 96 -16.52 24.51 -6.29
C GLU A 96 -16.76 23.15 -6.95
N VAL A 97 -16.96 23.13 -8.28
CA VAL A 97 -17.06 21.89 -9.05
C VAL A 97 -15.79 21.04 -8.92
N VAL A 98 -14.61 21.67 -8.93
CA VAL A 98 -13.33 20.97 -8.72
C VAL A 98 -13.26 20.37 -7.32
N ALA A 99 -13.77 21.03 -6.28
CA ALA A 99 -13.79 20.47 -4.93
C ALA A 99 -14.64 19.20 -4.84
N ASP A 100 -15.84 19.21 -5.44
CA ASP A 100 -16.73 18.03 -5.49
C ASP A 100 -16.11 16.89 -6.30
N VAL A 101 -15.51 17.21 -7.45
CA VAL A 101 -14.78 16.22 -8.26
C VAL A 101 -13.58 15.66 -7.49
N CYS A 102 -12.82 16.51 -6.79
CA CYS A 102 -11.71 16.07 -5.95
C CYS A 102 -12.19 15.13 -4.84
N ASP A 103 -13.31 15.41 -4.18
CA ASP A 103 -13.85 14.52 -3.14
C ASP A 103 -14.26 13.16 -3.73
N ILE A 104 -14.95 13.14 -4.87
CA ILE A 104 -15.31 11.91 -5.59
C ILE A 104 -14.07 11.12 -6.00
N VAL A 105 -13.05 11.79 -6.54
CA VAL A 105 -11.79 11.15 -6.97
C VAL A 105 -11.06 10.56 -5.76
N VAL A 106 -11.06 11.27 -4.64
CA VAL A 106 -10.44 10.84 -3.38
C VAL A 106 -11.17 9.63 -2.80
N ASP A 107 -12.50 9.70 -2.66
CA ASP A 107 -13.32 8.59 -2.15
C ASP A 107 -13.13 7.36 -3.03
N ARG A 108 -13.21 7.53 -4.35
CA ARG A 108 -12.95 6.45 -5.31
C ARG A 108 -11.55 5.86 -5.15
N GLY A 109 -10.52 6.71 -5.07
CA GLY A 109 -9.13 6.25 -4.88
C GLY A 109 -8.96 5.44 -3.60
N ALA A 110 -9.57 5.90 -2.50
CA ALA A 110 -9.54 5.22 -1.23
C ALA A 110 -10.31 3.89 -1.26
N ARG A 111 -11.49 3.88 -1.89
CA ARG A 111 -12.34 2.70 -2.08
C ARG A 111 -11.79 1.68 -3.08
N ILE A 112 -10.78 2.04 -3.88
CA ILE A 112 -10.00 1.11 -4.70
C ILE A 112 -8.79 0.56 -3.91
N ALA A 113 -8.09 1.43 -3.18
CA ALA A 113 -6.95 1.03 -2.37
C ALA A 113 -7.33 0.05 -1.24
N GLY A 114 -8.48 0.26 -0.59
CA GLY A 114 -8.98 -0.60 0.48
C GLY A 114 -9.11 -2.07 0.10
N PRO A 115 -9.88 -2.42 -0.96
CA PRO A 115 -9.97 -3.79 -1.46
C PRO A 115 -8.61 -4.39 -1.85
N GLY A 116 -7.72 -3.58 -2.45
CA GLY A 116 -6.36 -4.02 -2.78
C GLY A 116 -5.56 -4.46 -1.55
N ILE A 117 -5.63 -3.67 -0.47
CA ILE A 117 -5.03 -4.04 0.84
C ILE A 117 -5.66 -5.33 1.35
N LEU A 118 -7.00 -5.41 1.32
CA LEU A 118 -7.72 -6.57 1.84
C LEU A 118 -7.39 -7.85 1.07
N ASP A 119 -7.23 -7.78 -0.25
CA ASP A 119 -6.88 -8.94 -1.07
C ASP A 119 -5.47 -9.47 -0.74
N ILE A 120 -4.53 -8.59 -0.38
CA ILE A 120 -3.22 -8.99 0.15
C ILE A 120 -3.39 -9.69 1.50
N LEU A 121 -4.22 -9.17 2.39
CA LEU A 121 -4.49 -9.81 3.68
C LEU A 121 -5.18 -11.17 3.51
N LYS A 122 -6.09 -11.31 2.55
CA LYS A 122 -6.70 -12.61 2.19
C LYS A 122 -5.64 -13.57 1.67
N LYS A 123 -4.77 -13.11 0.77
CA LYS A 123 -3.66 -13.91 0.22
C LYS A 123 -2.72 -14.43 1.32
N LEU A 124 -2.53 -13.64 2.38
CA LEU A 124 -1.71 -13.97 3.54
C LEU A 124 -2.47 -14.74 4.63
N GLU A 125 -3.75 -15.07 4.41
CA GLU A 125 -4.61 -15.77 5.37
C GLU A 125 -4.73 -15.01 6.71
N ARG A 126 -4.70 -13.65 6.65
CA ARG A 126 -4.70 -12.77 7.82
C ARG A 126 -6.06 -12.18 8.17
N VAL A 127 -7.03 -12.23 7.27
CA VAL A 127 -8.36 -11.63 7.50
C VAL A 127 -9.10 -12.31 8.65
N GLU A 128 -9.12 -13.64 8.67
CA GLU A 128 -9.79 -14.42 9.73
C GLU A 128 -8.82 -14.86 10.84
N ALA A 129 -7.66 -14.20 10.95
CA ALA A 129 -6.65 -14.58 11.92
C ALA A 129 -6.92 -13.93 13.29
N LYS A 130 -6.80 -14.72 14.36
CA LYS A 130 -6.82 -14.22 15.74
C LYS A 130 -5.64 -13.31 16.07
N GLN A 131 -4.57 -13.38 15.28
CA GLN A 131 -3.38 -12.57 15.51
C GLN A 131 -3.59 -11.16 14.95
N ARG A 132 -3.22 -10.15 15.75
CA ARG A 132 -3.14 -8.77 15.29
C ARG A 132 -2.29 -8.66 14.02
N THR A 133 -2.85 -8.05 13.00
CA THR A 133 -2.23 -7.82 11.70
C THR A 133 -2.16 -6.33 11.46
N VAL A 134 -0.97 -5.83 11.11
CA VAL A 134 -0.73 -4.42 10.85
C VAL A 134 -0.33 -4.25 9.39
N VAL A 135 -0.99 -3.32 8.71
CA VAL A 135 -0.57 -2.76 7.43
C VAL A 135 -0.12 -1.34 7.70
N THR A 136 1.14 -1.04 7.42
CA THR A 136 1.64 0.34 7.54
C THR A 136 1.51 1.07 6.21
N VAL A 137 1.24 2.36 6.28
CA VAL A 137 1.02 3.23 5.12
C VAL A 137 1.93 4.44 5.19
N GLU A 138 2.72 4.67 4.15
CA GLU A 138 3.57 5.85 3.97
C GLU A 138 3.04 6.67 2.79
N GLY A 139 3.38 7.96 2.78
CA GLY A 139 3.03 8.86 1.71
C GLY A 139 2.06 9.96 2.13
N LYS A 140 2.21 11.09 1.44
CA LYS A 140 1.56 12.35 1.82
C LYS A 140 0.04 12.29 1.71
N LEU A 141 -0.50 11.49 0.80
CA LEU A 141 -1.96 11.37 0.61
C LEU A 141 -2.60 10.81 1.88
N TYR A 142 -2.06 9.71 2.41
CA TYR A 142 -2.58 9.09 3.63
C TYR A 142 -2.30 9.92 4.90
N GLN A 143 -1.11 10.52 5.00
CA GLN A 143 -0.68 11.26 6.19
C GLN A 143 -1.42 12.60 6.34
N HIS A 144 -1.55 13.36 5.25
CA HIS A 144 -2.00 14.76 5.31
C HIS A 144 -3.43 14.97 4.80
N TYR A 145 -3.98 14.04 4.01
CA TYR A 145 -5.35 14.17 3.49
C TYR A 145 -6.31 13.31 4.30
N SER A 146 -6.89 13.90 5.36
CA SER A 146 -7.74 13.18 6.31
C SER A 146 -8.99 12.56 5.68
N LEU A 147 -9.55 13.18 4.64
CA LEU A 147 -10.69 12.62 3.91
C LEU A 147 -10.34 11.29 3.24
N PHE A 148 -9.21 11.23 2.52
CA PHE A 148 -8.72 9.98 1.92
C PHE A 148 -8.53 8.90 2.98
N ARG A 149 -7.87 9.25 4.09
CA ARG A 149 -7.65 8.30 5.19
C ARG A 149 -8.97 7.79 5.75
N ASN A 150 -9.94 8.66 5.99
CA ASN A 150 -11.24 8.26 6.52
C ASN A 150 -11.98 7.35 5.54
N TYR A 151 -12.03 7.69 4.25
CA TYR A 151 -12.66 6.85 3.23
C TYR A 151 -11.98 5.49 3.08
N LEU A 152 -10.65 5.44 3.20
CA LEU A 152 -9.90 4.18 3.13
C LEU A 152 -10.27 3.28 4.31
N HIS A 153 -10.24 3.83 5.53
CA HIS A 153 -10.62 3.10 6.74
C HIS A 153 -12.07 2.64 6.72
N SER A 154 -13.00 3.53 6.34
CA SER A 154 -14.42 3.19 6.20
C SER A 154 -14.64 2.11 5.16
N GLY A 155 -14.03 2.21 3.97
CA GLY A 155 -14.18 1.21 2.92
C GLY A 155 -13.62 -0.16 3.33
N VAL A 156 -12.47 -0.19 4.02
CA VAL A 156 -11.90 -1.43 4.59
C VAL A 156 -12.82 -2.01 5.66
N TRP A 157 -13.33 -1.17 6.56
CA TRP A 157 -14.23 -1.58 7.63
C TRP A 157 -15.53 -2.17 7.07
N GLU A 158 -16.18 -1.49 6.12
CA GLU A 158 -17.41 -1.96 5.44
C GLU A 158 -17.26 -3.38 4.87
N MET A 159 -16.09 -3.71 4.30
CA MET A 159 -15.82 -5.05 3.75
C MET A 159 -15.53 -6.10 4.82
N LEU A 160 -15.09 -5.67 6.02
CA LEU A 160 -14.75 -6.53 7.14
C LEU A 160 -15.90 -6.71 8.14
N GLU A 161 -17.02 -6.01 7.98
CA GLU A 161 -18.15 -6.05 8.93
C GLU A 161 -18.68 -7.46 9.22
N SER A 162 -18.47 -8.41 8.30
CA SER A 162 -18.87 -9.81 8.49
C SER A 162 -17.83 -10.70 9.20
N SER A 163 -16.62 -10.21 9.43
CA SER A 163 -15.52 -10.96 10.07
C SER A 163 -15.51 -10.75 11.58
N GLU A 164 -15.43 -11.85 12.33
CA GLU A 164 -15.24 -11.85 13.79
C GLU A 164 -13.90 -11.20 14.20
N PHE A 165 -12.94 -11.12 13.28
CA PHE A 165 -11.57 -10.68 13.54
C PHE A 165 -11.24 -9.32 12.92
N ALA A 166 -12.24 -8.53 12.51
CA ALA A 166 -12.04 -7.20 11.93
C ALA A 166 -11.15 -6.29 12.82
N ASP A 167 -11.35 -6.32 14.14
CA ASP A 167 -10.58 -5.53 15.12
C ASP A 167 -9.09 -5.91 15.19
N ASN A 168 -8.70 -7.09 14.67
CA ASN A 168 -7.30 -7.49 14.61
C ASN A 168 -6.56 -6.83 13.45
N ILE A 169 -7.26 -6.28 12.47
CA ILE A 169 -6.67 -5.64 11.30
C ILE A 169 -6.50 -4.15 11.59
N VAL A 170 -5.26 -3.69 11.57
CA VAL A 170 -4.91 -2.29 11.82
C VAL A 170 -4.19 -1.72 10.60
N ILE A 171 -4.70 -0.61 10.07
CA ILE A 171 -4.02 0.20 9.06
C ILE A 171 -3.49 1.45 9.75
N ASP A 172 -2.18 1.64 9.79
CA ASP A 172 -1.55 2.74 10.53
C ASP A 172 -0.51 3.47 9.69
N ASN A 173 -0.10 4.65 10.13
CA ASN A 173 1.03 5.34 9.51
C ASN A 173 2.31 4.53 9.71
N SER A 174 3.11 4.45 8.64
CA SER A 174 4.50 4.04 8.78
C SER A 174 5.25 5.05 9.64
N ASN A 175 6.04 4.53 10.58
CA ASN A 175 7.00 5.33 11.33
C ASN A 175 8.43 5.17 10.78
N GLY A 176 8.54 4.37 9.71
CA GLY A 176 9.76 4.06 8.99
C GLY A 176 10.18 5.15 8.02
N GLY A 177 11.42 5.05 7.57
CA GLY A 177 11.90 5.79 6.42
C GLY A 177 12.83 4.93 5.60
N SER A 178 12.62 4.91 4.28
CA SER A 178 13.26 3.98 3.35
C SER A 178 14.79 3.99 3.45
N ARG A 179 15.38 5.15 3.76
CA ARG A 179 16.82 5.30 4.02
C ARG A 179 17.29 4.51 5.25
N ILE A 180 16.54 4.56 6.34
CA ILE A 180 16.83 3.81 7.58
C ILE A 180 16.61 2.31 7.31
N GLY A 181 15.55 1.97 6.59
CA GLY A 181 15.28 0.61 6.13
C GLY A 181 16.42 0.01 5.31
N ALA A 182 16.97 0.78 4.37
CA ALA A 182 18.11 0.37 3.56
C ALA A 182 19.38 0.13 4.41
N ILE A 183 19.64 0.98 5.41
CA ILE A 183 20.76 0.78 6.35
C ILE A 183 20.54 -0.48 7.18
N PHE A 184 19.33 -0.70 7.67
CA PHE A 184 18.98 -1.88 8.45
C PHE A 184 19.15 -3.16 7.64
N LEU A 185 18.71 -3.17 6.38
CA LEU A 185 18.90 -4.29 5.46
C LEU A 185 20.37 -4.49 5.10
N ALA A 186 21.15 -3.42 4.91
CA ALA A 186 22.58 -3.54 4.69
C ALA A 186 23.28 -4.21 5.89
N ALA A 187 22.90 -3.86 7.12
CA ALA A 187 23.42 -4.45 8.34
C ALA A 187 23.02 -5.92 8.52
N SER A 188 21.83 -6.33 8.08
CA SER A 188 21.42 -7.75 8.14
C SER A 188 22.16 -8.63 7.12
N HIS A 189 22.79 -8.04 6.11
CA HIS A 189 23.57 -8.71 5.08
C HIS A 189 25.09 -8.50 5.23
N SER A 190 25.53 -7.77 6.26
CA SER A 190 26.97 -7.65 6.57
C SER A 190 27.45 -8.92 7.25
N HIS A 191 28.23 -9.72 6.51
CA HIS A 191 29.02 -10.83 7.04
C HIS A 191 30.41 -10.38 7.43
#